data_AF-K1ZKB2-F1
#
_entry.id   AF-K1ZKB2-F1
#
_cell.length_a   1.000
_cell.length_b   1.000
_cell.length_c   1.000
_cell.angle_alpha   90.00
_cell.angle_beta   90.00
_cell.angle_gamma   90.00
#
_symmetry.space_group_name_H-M   'P 1'
#
loop_
_entity.id
_entity.type
_entity.pdbx_description
1 polymer ?
#
loop_
_entity_poly.entity_id
_entity_poly.type
_entity_poly.pdbx_seq_one_letter_code
_entity_poly.pdbx_strand_id
1 'polypeptide(L)'
;MMPKIKIFIFAGVLMLIVFSAGCIFKSVKNENVENASAPSGGDVKVNLESFKKLARGAVCADKKNELFLIDGRLVFWTTQGNCNDSSYSSVLFEGNVDNEVCSYGDSIAGPMETCDDEYKELFQRILSNLDASDLGLGDEHKVEAIPL
;
A
#
# COMPACT_ATOMS: atom_id res chain seq x y z
N MET A 1 56.35 21.81 -2.42
CA MET A 1 57.19 22.29 -1.29
C MET A 1 56.27 22.72 -0.17
N MET A 2 56.19 21.92 0.90
CA MET A 2 55.51 22.27 2.16
C MET A 2 56.41 23.21 2.99
N PRO A 3 55.80 24.07 3.82
CA PRO A 3 56.32 24.19 5.18
C PRO A 3 55.24 24.18 6.27
N LYS A 4 55.46 23.25 7.19
CA LYS A 4 55.18 23.13 8.64
C LYS A 4 54.51 24.32 9.38
N ILE A 5 53.29 24.04 9.86
CA ILE A 5 52.81 24.01 11.27
C ILE A 5 53.33 25.09 12.23
N LYS A 6 52.38 25.87 12.81
CA LYS A 6 52.50 26.45 14.15
C LYS A 6 51.30 26.09 15.00
N ILE A 7 51.64 25.49 16.14
CA ILE A 7 50.82 25.02 17.25
C ILE A 7 50.32 26.23 18.05
N PHE A 8 49.02 26.27 18.35
CA PHE A 8 48.49 27.07 19.46
C PHE A 8 47.75 26.14 20.42
N ILE A 9 48.38 25.97 21.59
CA ILE A 9 47.87 25.28 22.77
C ILE A 9 46.88 26.24 23.44
N PHE A 10 45.60 25.88 23.49
CA PHE A 10 44.69 26.43 24.48
C PHE A 10 44.41 25.36 25.53
N ALA A 11 45.01 25.57 26.69
CA ALA A 11 44.78 24.84 27.91
C ALA A 11 43.47 25.33 28.57
N GLY A 12 42.76 24.40 29.20
CA GLY A 12 41.58 24.66 30.04
C GLY A 12 40.28 24.65 29.23
N VAL A 13 39.31 23.79 29.49
CA VAL A 13 38.74 23.51 30.79
C VAL A 13 38.38 22.03 30.92
N LEU A 14 38.92 21.47 32.00
CA LEU A 14 38.55 20.25 32.68
C LEU A 14 37.05 20.24 33.02
N MET A 15 36.29 19.30 32.47
CA MET A 15 35.09 18.81 33.17
C MET A 15 35.02 17.28 33.06
N LEU A 16 34.93 16.69 34.24
CA LEU A 16 35.08 15.28 34.56
C LEU A 16 33.92 14.42 34.04
N ILE A 17 34.29 13.31 33.39
CA ILE A 17 33.94 11.91 33.68
C ILE A 17 32.48 11.62 34.09
N VAL A 18 31.79 10.79 33.27
CA VAL A 18 31.11 9.58 33.78
C VAL A 18 31.39 8.40 32.85
N PHE A 19 31.72 7.29 33.50
CA PHE A 19 32.22 6.02 33.01
C PHE A 19 31.13 5.10 32.43
N SER A 20 31.58 4.23 31.53
CA SER A 20 31.19 2.82 31.34
C SER A 20 29.74 2.43 31.02
N ALA A 21 29.56 1.95 29.79
CA ALA A 21 29.17 0.54 29.56
C ALA A 21 29.69 0.12 28.19
N GLY A 22 30.60 -0.86 28.17
CA GLY A 22 31.02 -1.50 26.94
C GLY A 22 29.89 -2.37 26.38
N CYS A 23 29.72 -2.34 25.06
CA CYS A 23 29.24 -3.46 24.26
C CYS A 23 29.77 -3.28 22.82
N ILE A 24 30.98 -3.79 22.62
CA ILE A 24 31.41 -4.64 21.49
C ILE A 24 30.41 -4.66 20.31
N PHE A 25 30.63 -3.81 19.30
CA PHE A 25 30.02 -4.04 17.99
C PHE A 25 30.75 -5.20 17.31
N LYS A 26 30.14 -6.38 17.39
CA LYS A 26 30.55 -7.59 16.68
C LYS A 26 30.29 -7.39 15.18
N SER A 27 31.36 -7.46 14.39
CA SER A 27 31.31 -7.58 12.94
C SER A 27 30.56 -8.86 12.54
N VAL A 28 29.33 -8.73 12.05
CA VAL A 28 28.62 -9.85 11.41
C VAL A 28 29.08 -9.92 9.95
N LYS A 29 29.97 -10.86 9.65
CA LYS A 29 30.04 -11.42 8.29
C LYS A 29 28.85 -12.35 8.14
N ASN A 30 27.91 -12.03 7.26
CA ASN A 30 26.95 -12.99 6.76
C ASN A 30 27.29 -13.26 5.29
N GLU A 31 28.18 -14.23 5.09
CA GLU A 31 28.35 -14.90 3.81
C GLU A 31 27.41 -16.11 3.83
N ASN A 32 26.25 -15.96 3.21
CA ASN A 32 25.52 -17.09 2.65
C ASN A 32 25.01 -16.63 1.28
N VAL A 33 25.84 -16.92 0.29
CA VAL A 33 25.46 -17.00 -1.12
C VAL A 33 24.92 -18.41 -1.36
N GLU A 34 24.07 -18.53 -2.39
CA GLU A 34 23.45 -19.74 -2.94
C GLU A 34 22.09 -20.10 -2.29
N ASN A 35 21.00 -19.60 -2.87
CA ASN A 35 20.47 -20.10 -4.14
C ASN A 35 19.06 -19.49 -4.35
N ALA A 36 18.95 -18.34 -5.02
CA ALA A 36 17.65 -17.79 -5.39
C ALA A 36 17.17 -18.48 -6.67
N SER A 37 16.59 -19.67 -6.47
CA SER A 37 15.63 -20.27 -7.38
C SER A 37 14.50 -19.27 -7.69
N ALA A 38 13.95 -19.40 -8.90
CA ALA A 38 12.81 -18.65 -9.45
C ALA A 38 11.73 -18.20 -8.44
N PRO A 39 11.03 -17.08 -8.68
CA PRO A 39 9.92 -16.66 -7.82
C PRO A 39 8.76 -17.65 -7.99
N SER A 40 8.75 -18.71 -7.19
CA SER A 40 7.57 -19.52 -6.93
C SER A 40 6.64 -18.68 -6.07
N GLY A 41 5.41 -18.45 -6.56
CA GLY A 41 4.36 -17.67 -5.90
C GLY A 41 4.24 -18.00 -4.42
N GLY A 42 4.80 -17.13 -3.58
CA GLY A 42 4.51 -17.10 -2.16
C GLY A 42 3.19 -16.36 -1.97
N ASP A 43 2.32 -16.91 -1.15
CA ASP A 43 1.03 -16.32 -0.77
C ASP A 43 1.23 -14.88 -0.31
N VAL A 44 0.99 -13.91 -1.20
CA VAL A 44 1.00 -12.49 -0.84
C VAL A 44 -0.24 -12.26 -0.01
N LYS A 45 -0.08 -12.36 1.31
CA LYS A 45 -1.17 -12.14 2.25
C LYS A 45 -1.55 -10.66 2.26
N VAL A 46 -2.72 -10.35 1.69
CA VAL A 46 -3.30 -9.00 1.71
C VAL A 46 -3.57 -8.55 3.15
N ASN A 47 -3.06 -7.38 3.52
CA ASN A 47 -3.33 -6.78 4.83
C ASN A 47 -4.68 -6.04 4.83
N LEU A 48 -5.76 -6.76 5.13
CA LEU A 48 -7.12 -6.22 5.09
C LEU A 48 -7.35 -5.03 6.04
N GLU A 49 -6.60 -4.91 7.15
CA GLU A 49 -6.80 -3.80 8.08
C GLU A 49 -6.38 -2.45 7.50
N SER A 50 -5.38 -2.41 6.61
CA SER A 50 -5.02 -1.19 5.89
C SER A 50 -6.15 -0.72 4.99
N PHE A 51 -6.82 -1.64 4.27
CA PHE A 51 -7.97 -1.32 3.43
C PHE A 51 -9.18 -0.88 4.25
N LYS A 52 -9.48 -1.55 5.36
CA LYS A 52 -10.56 -1.10 6.26
C LYS A 52 -10.29 0.29 6.81
N LYS A 53 -9.04 0.59 7.17
CA LYS A 53 -8.65 1.94 7.63
C LYS A 53 -8.86 2.99 6.54
N LEU A 54 -8.47 2.67 5.30
CA LEU A 54 -8.72 3.53 4.13
C LEU A 54 -10.21 3.78 3.95
N ALA A 55 -11.01 2.71 3.92
CA ALA A 55 -12.45 2.78 3.73
C ALA A 55 -13.18 3.55 4.84
N ARG A 56 -12.82 3.34 6.11
CA ARG A 56 -13.36 4.12 7.23
C ARG A 56 -12.98 5.60 7.18
N GLY A 57 -11.89 5.93 6.49
CA GLY A 57 -11.45 7.31 6.26
C GLY A 57 -12.10 7.99 5.05
N ALA A 58 -12.93 7.30 4.26
CA ALA A 58 -13.53 7.90 3.09
C ALA A 58 -14.47 9.05 3.41
N VAL A 59 -14.35 10.08 2.59
CA VAL A 59 -15.28 11.19 2.52
C VAL A 59 -16.26 10.89 1.38
N CYS A 60 -17.48 11.41 1.46
CA CYS A 60 -18.50 11.20 0.44
C CYS A 60 -18.93 9.74 0.20
N ALA A 61 -19.04 8.97 1.27
CA ALA A 61 -19.43 7.57 1.22
C ALA A 61 -20.70 7.26 2.04
N ASP A 62 -21.63 8.23 2.12
CA ASP A 62 -22.85 8.14 2.95
C ASP A 62 -23.90 7.16 2.40
N LYS A 63 -23.81 6.77 1.12
CA LYS A 63 -24.73 5.80 0.50
C LYS A 63 -24.13 4.41 0.33
N LYS A 64 -22.86 4.33 -0.09
CA LYS A 64 -22.15 3.08 -0.34
C LYS A 64 -20.70 3.23 0.10
N ASN A 65 -20.19 2.22 0.81
CA ASN A 65 -18.79 2.08 1.18
C ASN A 65 -18.53 0.59 1.39
N GLU A 66 -18.07 -0.09 0.36
CA GLU A 66 -18.00 -1.55 0.34
C GLU A 66 -16.64 -2.02 -0.14
N LEU A 67 -16.07 -2.98 0.58
CA LEU A 67 -14.80 -3.63 0.25
C LEU A 67 -15.05 -5.09 -0.09
N PHE A 68 -14.40 -5.57 -1.14
CA PHE A 68 -14.43 -6.96 -1.58
C PHE A 68 -13.01 -7.47 -1.82
N LEU A 69 -12.69 -8.64 -1.26
CA LEU A 69 -11.48 -9.39 -1.58
C LEU A 69 -11.79 -10.37 -2.71
N ILE A 70 -10.99 -10.34 -3.77
CA ILE A 70 -11.13 -11.20 -4.95
C ILE A 70 -9.87 -12.08 -5.04
N ASP A 71 -10.08 -13.40 -5.04
CA ASP A 71 -9.05 -14.45 -5.14
C ASP A 71 -7.93 -14.34 -4.09
N GLY A 72 -8.23 -13.73 -2.95
CA GLY A 72 -7.26 -13.52 -1.89
C GLY A 72 -6.11 -12.55 -2.25
N ARG A 73 -6.18 -11.86 -3.40
CA ARG A 73 -5.08 -11.04 -3.92
C ARG A 73 -5.50 -9.61 -4.30
N LEU A 74 -6.67 -9.46 -4.91
CA LEU A 74 -7.19 -8.16 -5.36
C LEU A 74 -8.18 -7.63 -4.34
N VAL A 75 -8.19 -6.32 -4.12
CA VAL A 75 -9.20 -5.66 -3.30
C VAL A 75 -9.94 -4.65 -4.16
N PHE A 76 -11.25 -4.86 -4.32
CA PHE A 76 -12.14 -3.89 -4.93
C PHE A 76 -12.79 -3.05 -3.84
N TRP A 77 -12.74 -1.73 -4.01
CA TRP A 77 -13.35 -0.77 -3.11
C TRP A 77 -14.28 0.15 -3.90
N THR A 78 -15.53 0.26 -3.47
CA THR A 78 -16.49 1.17 -4.07
C THR A 78 -17.12 2.09 -3.03
N THR A 79 -17.24 3.37 -3.39
CA THR A 79 -17.86 4.40 -2.56
C THR A 79 -18.88 5.20 -3.36
N GLN A 80 -19.96 5.61 -2.70
CA GLN A 80 -20.96 6.51 -3.26
C GLN A 80 -21.56 7.40 -2.18
N GLY A 81 -21.85 8.65 -2.53
CA GLY A 81 -22.43 9.62 -1.61
C GLY A 81 -23.21 10.75 -2.27
N ASN A 82 -23.58 11.74 -1.46
CA ASN A 82 -24.26 12.97 -1.89
C ASN A 82 -23.31 14.18 -1.89
N CYS A 83 -22.30 14.17 -2.76
CA CYS A 83 -21.41 15.32 -2.94
C CYS A 83 -21.55 15.93 -4.32
N ASN A 84 -21.18 17.20 -4.43
CA ASN A 84 -21.22 17.95 -5.68
C ASN A 84 -20.13 17.50 -6.66
N ASP A 85 -19.00 17.03 -6.13
CA ASP A 85 -17.88 16.41 -6.83
C ASP A 85 -17.52 15.08 -6.15
N SER A 86 -16.89 14.18 -6.89
CA SER A 86 -16.47 12.86 -6.39
C SER A 86 -17.63 12.08 -5.73
N SER A 87 -18.81 12.16 -6.35
CA SER A 87 -20.04 11.53 -5.85
C SER A 87 -20.00 10.00 -5.84
N TYR A 88 -19.09 9.41 -6.61
CA TYR A 88 -18.76 7.99 -6.59
C TYR A 88 -17.29 7.74 -6.91
N SER A 89 -16.76 6.61 -6.43
CA SER A 89 -15.45 6.08 -6.79
C SER A 89 -15.47 4.56 -6.75
N SER A 90 -14.68 3.94 -7.59
CA SER A 90 -14.44 2.50 -7.64
C SER A 90 -12.97 2.28 -7.94
N VAL A 91 -12.29 1.51 -7.10
CA VAL A 91 -10.84 1.32 -7.17
C VAL A 91 -10.53 -0.16 -6.98
N LEU A 92 -9.63 -0.67 -7.82
CA LEU A 92 -9.09 -2.02 -7.73
C LEU A 92 -7.62 -1.93 -7.35
N PHE A 93 -7.26 -2.62 -6.27
CA PHE A 93 -5.90 -2.71 -5.75
C PHE A 93 -5.36 -4.11 -5.89
N GLU A 94 -4.04 -4.24 -6.08
CA GLU A 94 -3.35 -5.53 -6.02
C GLU A 94 -2.41 -5.60 -4.81
N GLY A 95 -2.70 -6.54 -3.90
CA GLY A 95 -1.84 -6.85 -2.74
C GLY A 95 -1.90 -5.84 -1.59
N ASN A 96 -1.78 -4.54 -1.86
CA ASN A 96 -1.74 -3.48 -0.85
C ASN A 96 -2.38 -2.16 -1.32
N VAL A 97 -2.63 -1.25 -0.37
CA VAL A 97 -3.37 0.02 -0.59
C VAL A 97 -2.64 1.04 -1.46
N ASP A 98 -1.32 0.91 -1.63
CA ASP A 98 -0.52 1.82 -2.45
C ASP A 98 -0.41 1.36 -3.92
N ASN A 99 -0.92 0.16 -4.22
CA ASN A 99 -0.86 -0.46 -5.55
C ASN A 99 -2.25 -0.48 -6.19
N GLU A 100 -2.72 0.71 -6.59
CA GLU A 100 -3.92 0.88 -7.40
C GLU A 100 -3.64 0.45 -8.85
N VAL A 101 -4.38 -0.54 -9.34
CA VAL A 101 -4.25 -1.05 -10.71
C VAL A 101 -5.35 -0.51 -11.62
N CYS A 102 -6.54 -0.21 -11.07
CA CYS A 102 -7.60 0.50 -11.79
C CYS A 102 -8.41 1.42 -10.88
N SER A 103 -8.87 2.53 -11.41
CA SER A 103 -9.85 3.42 -10.80
C SER A 103 -10.83 3.97 -11.82
N TYR A 104 -12.06 4.16 -11.35
CA TYR A 104 -13.13 4.86 -12.06
C TYR A 104 -13.90 5.70 -11.06
N GLY A 105 -14.10 6.98 -11.35
CA GLY A 105 -14.75 7.87 -10.40
C GLY A 105 -15.19 9.19 -10.98
N ASP A 106 -16.06 9.86 -10.24
CA ASP A 106 -16.51 11.20 -10.56
C ASP A 106 -15.43 12.24 -10.25
N SER A 107 -15.27 13.21 -11.14
CA SER A 107 -14.37 14.33 -10.95
C SER A 107 -15.03 15.63 -11.39
N ILE A 108 -14.45 16.76 -11.04
CA ILE A 108 -14.92 18.08 -11.48
C ILE A 108 -14.97 18.19 -13.02
N ALA A 109 -14.10 17.46 -13.73
CA ALA A 109 -14.04 17.42 -15.19
C ALA A 109 -14.93 16.32 -15.82
N GLY A 110 -15.74 15.63 -15.01
CA GLY A 110 -16.52 14.45 -15.39
C GLY A 110 -15.86 13.14 -14.97
N PRO A 111 -16.43 11.99 -15.37
CA PRO A 111 -15.89 10.68 -15.02
C PRO A 111 -14.45 10.51 -15.52
N MET A 112 -13.56 10.03 -14.65
CA MET A 112 -12.18 9.69 -15.00
C MET A 112 -11.96 8.19 -14.76
N GLU A 113 -11.21 7.57 -15.67
CA GLU A 113 -10.79 6.17 -15.57
C GLU A 113 -9.28 6.08 -15.79
N THR A 114 -8.60 5.33 -14.93
CA THR A 114 -7.21 4.90 -15.12
C THR A 114 -7.16 3.40 -14.86
N CYS A 115 -6.55 2.61 -15.72
CA CYS A 115 -6.55 1.16 -15.53
C CYS A 115 -5.39 0.51 -16.29
N ASP A 116 -4.72 -0.41 -15.62
CA ASP A 116 -3.75 -1.31 -16.23
C ASP A 116 -4.47 -2.29 -17.16
N ASP A 117 -3.91 -2.48 -18.36
CA ASP A 117 -4.53 -3.27 -19.43
C ASP A 117 -4.82 -4.73 -19.00
N GLU A 118 -4.00 -5.30 -18.11
CA GLU A 118 -4.19 -6.65 -17.56
C GLU A 118 -5.51 -6.81 -16.78
N TYR A 119 -5.95 -5.76 -16.08
CA TYR A 119 -7.11 -5.82 -15.18
C TYR A 119 -8.37 -5.20 -15.79
N LYS A 120 -8.25 -4.58 -16.97
CA LYS A 120 -9.32 -3.80 -17.58
C LYS A 120 -10.62 -4.58 -17.80
N GLU A 121 -10.54 -5.78 -18.36
CA GLU A 121 -11.73 -6.59 -18.63
C GLU A 121 -12.42 -7.02 -17.34
N LEU A 122 -11.65 -7.45 -16.34
CA LEU A 122 -12.15 -7.80 -15.00
C LEU A 122 -12.83 -6.61 -14.34
N PHE A 123 -12.18 -5.44 -14.36
CA PHE A 123 -12.68 -4.23 -13.72
C PHE A 123 -13.99 -3.75 -14.36
N GLN A 124 -14.07 -3.75 -15.69
CA GLN A 124 -15.30 -3.36 -16.40
C GLN A 124 -16.47 -4.32 -16.12
N ARG A 125 -16.18 -5.62 -15.96
CA ARG A 125 -17.19 -6.60 -15.53
C ARG A 125 -17.70 -6.30 -14.13
N ILE A 126 -16.83 -5.97 -13.17
CA ILE A 126 -17.20 -5.56 -11.82
C ILE A 126 -18.09 -4.31 -11.86
N LEU A 127 -17.68 -3.26 -12.59
CA LEU A 127 -18.43 -2.00 -12.71
C LEU A 127 -19.83 -2.21 -13.28
N SER A 128 -20.01 -3.18 -14.16
CA SER A 128 -21.32 -3.51 -14.76
C SER A 128 -22.24 -4.31 -13.82
N ASN A 129 -21.71 -4.82 -12.69
CA ASN A 129 -22.40 -5.75 -11.80
C ASN A 129 -22.23 -5.38 -10.31
N LEU A 130 -22.10 -4.09 -9.98
CA LEU A 130 -21.83 -3.61 -8.61
C LEU A 130 -22.89 -3.97 -7.56
N ASP A 131 -24.09 -4.35 -7.98
CA ASP A 131 -25.17 -4.76 -7.08
C ASP A 131 -25.23 -6.28 -6.87
N ALA A 132 -24.40 -7.05 -7.58
CA ALA A 132 -24.28 -8.50 -7.39
C ALA A 132 -23.30 -8.80 -6.24
N SER A 133 -23.63 -9.79 -5.40
CA SER A 133 -22.81 -10.16 -4.25
C SER A 133 -21.42 -10.70 -4.61
N ASP A 134 -21.28 -11.23 -5.82
CA ASP A 134 -20.03 -11.75 -6.40
C ASP A 134 -19.44 -10.80 -7.45
N LEU A 135 -19.95 -9.56 -7.53
CA LEU A 135 -19.56 -8.56 -8.54
C LEU A 135 -19.71 -9.06 -9.99
N GLY A 136 -20.59 -10.05 -10.20
CA GLY A 136 -20.79 -10.68 -11.50
C GLY A 136 -19.62 -11.57 -11.96
N LEU A 137 -18.69 -11.91 -11.08
CA LEU A 137 -17.51 -12.71 -11.40
C LEU A 137 -17.80 -14.23 -11.45
N GLY A 138 -18.91 -14.70 -10.89
CA GLY A 138 -19.30 -16.11 -10.94
C GLY A 138 -18.31 -17.04 -10.23
N ASP A 139 -18.41 -18.35 -10.53
CA ASP A 139 -17.67 -19.40 -9.81
C ASP A 139 -16.17 -19.46 -10.16
N GLU A 140 -15.71 -18.70 -11.14
CA GLU A 140 -14.29 -18.65 -11.54
C GLU A 140 -13.44 -17.79 -10.59
N HIS A 141 -14.09 -16.92 -9.82
CA HIS A 141 -13.46 -16.05 -8.84
C HIS A 141 -14.06 -16.25 -7.46
N LYS A 142 -13.23 -16.21 -6.43
CA LYS A 142 -13.70 -16.18 -5.06
C LYS A 142 -13.83 -14.74 -4.60
N VAL A 143 -15.06 -14.29 -4.36
CA VAL A 143 -15.35 -12.94 -3.86
C VAL A 143 -15.80 -12.99 -2.40
N GLU A 144 -15.17 -12.19 -1.56
CA GLU A 144 -15.45 -12.11 -0.13
C GLU A 144 -15.69 -10.66 0.28
N ALA A 145 -16.91 -10.33 0.71
CA ALA A 145 -17.19 -9.03 1.29
C ALA A 145 -16.41 -8.82 2.59
N ILE A 146 -15.73 -7.70 2.72
CA ILE A 146 -14.95 -7.33 3.90
C ILE A 146 -15.81 -6.37 4.76
N PRO A 147 -16.16 -6.74 6.00
CA PRO A 147 -16.94 -5.87 6.87
C PRO A 147 -16.12 -4.64 7.33
N LEU A 148 -16.75 -3.48 7.28
CA LEU A 148 -16.20 -2.18 7.70
C LEU A 148 -16.58 -1.80 9.14
#